data_AF-A0A2T0GV87-F1
#
_entry.id   AF-A0A2T0GV87-F1
#
_cell.length_a   1.000
_cell.length_b   1.000
_cell.length_c   1.000
_cell.angle_alpha   90.00
_cell.angle_beta   90.00
_cell.angle_gamma   90.00
#
_symmetry.space_group_name_H-M   'P 1'
#
loop_
_entity.id
_entity.type
_entity.pdbx_description
1 polymer ?
#
loop_
_entity_poly.entity_id
_entity_poly.type
_entity_poly.pdbx_seq_one_letter_code
_entity_poly.pdbx_strand_id
1 'polypeptide(L)'
;MSVTFRKGSIFRKSAAGTATMLAATLSLGLSGTASGDVEQRNQPPEVSPAEFTPIEKRYWNEPRLREILGNPVDTEYDVNGMSYREFQYGWMYHTEDTGAHEVHGAISDRYEALGRHATYGVPTTDERTTPDEVGRYNHFVGTDAIGTASIYWTPETGAHGVWGPPRQFWAKNGYERGRLDYPTSDTADTAEGDGVYTHFRGEDHAGASVYWSPETGAHSVRGTIRRLWLNLGAETSWLGYPESNEYSVPGGRRSDFEGGYVYWNASTGEATAHRY
;
A
#
# COMPACT_ATOMS: atom_id res chain seq x y z
N MET A 1 -15.51 35.91 -6.00
CA MET A 1 -14.49 35.97 -4.93
C MET A 1 -13.59 34.76 -5.13
N SER A 2 -12.45 34.93 -5.79
CA SER A 2 -11.55 33.82 -6.15
C SER A 2 -10.67 33.47 -4.95
N VAL A 3 -10.67 32.20 -4.56
CA VAL A 3 -9.74 31.65 -3.56
C VAL A 3 -8.60 30.97 -4.29
N THR A 4 -7.41 31.54 -4.17
CA THR A 4 -6.16 30.98 -4.71
C THR A 4 -5.57 30.01 -3.69
N PHE A 5 -5.55 28.71 -4.01
CA PHE A 5 -4.80 27.72 -3.24
C PHE A 5 -3.30 27.82 -3.59
N ARG A 6 -2.44 28.13 -2.60
CA ARG A 6 -0.99 28.02 -2.74
C ARG A 6 -0.57 26.57 -2.60
N LYS A 7 -0.04 26.01 -3.68
CA LYS A 7 0.61 24.69 -3.73
C LYS A 7 2.00 24.81 -3.11
N GLY A 8 2.14 24.52 -1.82
CA GLY A 8 3.44 24.39 -1.15
C GLY A 8 3.98 22.99 -1.36
N SER A 9 4.86 22.80 -2.36
CA SER A 9 5.60 21.56 -2.53
C SER A 9 6.78 21.55 -1.54
N ILE A 10 6.71 20.72 -0.51
CA ILE A 10 7.87 20.39 0.32
C ILE A 10 8.46 19.11 -0.26
N PHE A 11 9.57 19.23 -0.97
CA PHE A 11 10.38 18.09 -1.40
C PHE A 11 10.98 17.41 -0.17
N ARG A 12 10.56 16.18 0.13
CA ARG A 12 11.27 15.30 1.07
C ARG A 12 12.48 14.70 0.34
N LYS A 13 13.68 14.87 0.91
CA LYS A 13 14.90 14.19 0.43
C LYS A 13 14.82 12.73 0.86
N SER A 14 14.79 11.82 -0.11
CA SER A 14 15.06 10.39 0.09
C SER A 14 16.45 10.23 0.72
N ALA A 15 16.53 9.55 1.86
CA ALA A 15 17.76 9.11 2.47
C ALA A 15 17.79 7.57 2.47
N ALA A 16 18.34 7.00 1.40
CA ALA A 16 18.92 5.67 1.45
C ALA A 16 20.31 5.79 2.10
N GLY A 17 20.52 5.17 3.27
CA GLY A 17 21.80 5.24 3.97
C GLY A 17 21.98 4.07 4.94
N THR A 18 22.79 3.10 4.54
CA THR A 18 23.29 1.97 5.32
C THR A 18 23.92 2.42 6.65
N ALA A 19 23.47 1.86 7.77
CA ALA A 19 24.04 2.12 9.09
C ALA A 19 25.34 1.32 9.29
N THR A 20 26.47 2.02 9.43
CA THR A 20 27.71 1.48 10.00
C THR A 20 27.90 2.14 11.37
N MET A 21 27.84 1.35 12.46
CA MET A 21 28.18 1.83 13.80
C MET A 21 29.69 2.04 13.91
N LEU A 22 30.12 3.26 14.19
CA LEU A 22 31.46 3.54 14.70
C LEU A 22 31.33 3.98 16.17
N ALA A 23 31.90 3.21 17.09
CA ALA A 23 32.00 3.57 18.49
C ALA A 23 33.06 4.69 18.64
N ALA A 24 32.63 5.87 19.11
CA ALA A 24 33.54 6.94 19.51
C ALA A 24 33.67 6.96 21.03
N THR A 25 34.90 6.80 21.50
CA THR A 25 35.31 6.89 22.91
C THR A 25 35.24 8.34 23.40
N LEU A 26 34.60 8.53 24.56
CA LEU A 26 34.49 9.81 25.27
C LEU A 26 35.84 10.20 25.89
N SER A 27 36.29 11.43 25.67
CA SER A 27 37.32 12.08 26.51
C SER A 27 36.73 13.38 27.07
N LEU A 28 36.75 13.51 28.40
CA LEU A 28 36.23 14.65 29.15
C LEU A 28 37.14 15.88 29.01
N GLY A 29 36.54 17.02 28.66
CA GLY A 29 37.14 18.34 28.80
C GLY A 29 36.05 19.37 29.13
N LEU A 30 36.07 19.90 30.35
CA LEU A 30 35.15 20.91 30.86
C LEU A 30 35.26 22.25 30.11
N SER A 31 34.10 22.88 29.85
CA SER A 31 33.69 24.22 30.33
C SER A 31 32.96 25.05 29.26
N GLY A 32 31.73 25.48 29.57
CA GLY A 32 30.94 26.38 28.73
C GLY A 32 29.44 26.08 28.80
N THR A 33 28.75 26.73 29.72
CA THR A 33 27.34 26.56 30.07
C THR A 33 26.37 27.00 28.96
N ALA A 34 25.60 26.04 28.42
CA ALA A 34 24.26 26.23 27.84
C ALA A 34 23.60 24.85 27.65
N SER A 35 23.27 24.17 28.75
CA SER A 35 22.49 22.93 28.76
C SER A 35 21.08 23.28 29.24
N GLY A 36 20.12 23.34 28.32
CA GLY A 36 18.71 23.59 28.66
C GLY A 36 17.72 23.24 27.56
N ASP A 37 18.08 23.42 26.28
CA ASP A 37 17.05 23.46 25.22
C ASP A 37 16.89 22.18 24.38
N VAL A 38 17.63 21.11 24.68
CA VAL A 38 17.51 19.83 23.93
C VAL A 38 16.62 18.81 24.64
N GLU A 39 16.46 18.90 25.96
CA GLU A 39 15.79 17.87 26.76
C GLU A 39 14.26 18.01 26.81
N GLN A 40 13.73 19.20 26.51
CA GLN A 40 12.27 19.45 26.54
C GLN A 40 11.49 18.93 25.32
N ARG A 41 12.14 18.57 24.21
CA ARG A 41 11.42 18.06 23.01
C ARG A 41 10.91 16.63 23.13
N ASN A 42 11.29 15.91 24.20
CA ASN A 42 10.94 14.51 24.41
C ASN A 42 9.96 14.27 25.57
N GLN A 43 9.41 15.33 26.16
CA GLN A 43 8.41 15.22 27.22
C GLN A 43 7.01 15.55 26.68
N PRO A 44 5.95 14.91 27.20
CA PRO A 44 4.59 15.33 26.91
C PRO A 44 4.43 16.82 27.22
N PRO A 45 3.66 17.59 26.43
CA PRO A 45 3.29 18.94 26.85
C PRO A 45 2.69 18.90 28.26
N GLU A 46 2.90 19.93 29.08
CA GLU A 46 2.34 20.09 30.44
C GLU A 46 0.81 20.28 30.42
N VAL A 47 0.09 19.36 29.78
CA VAL A 47 -1.37 19.24 29.82
C VAL A 47 -1.75 18.12 30.78
N SER A 48 -2.84 18.33 31.51
CA SER A 48 -3.38 17.37 32.48
C SER A 48 -3.63 16.01 31.80
N PRO A 49 -3.28 14.87 32.43
CA PRO A 49 -3.51 13.53 31.88
C PRO A 49 -4.96 13.23 31.48
N ALA A 50 -5.93 14.01 31.97
CA ALA A 50 -7.34 13.92 31.64
C ALA A 50 -7.71 14.49 30.25
N GLU A 51 -6.81 15.21 29.58
CA GLU A 51 -7.09 15.94 28.33
C GLU A 51 -6.51 15.28 27.07
N PHE A 52 -5.69 14.24 27.19
CA PHE A 52 -5.08 13.60 26.02
C PHE A 52 -6.11 12.89 25.14
N THR A 53 -6.04 13.14 23.83
CA THR A 53 -6.79 12.41 22.80
C THR A 53 -6.37 10.92 22.79
N PRO A 54 -7.14 10.01 22.17
CA PRO A 54 -6.71 8.63 21.99
C PRO A 54 -5.36 8.49 21.26
N ILE A 55 -5.10 9.35 20.25
CA ILE A 55 -3.81 9.39 19.54
C ILE A 55 -2.70 9.83 20.48
N GLU A 56 -2.89 10.92 21.24
CA GLU A 56 -1.87 11.43 22.17
C GLU A 56 -1.56 10.44 23.29
N LYS A 57 -2.61 9.83 23.87
CA LYS A 57 -2.46 8.77 24.87
C LYS A 57 -1.56 7.66 24.34
N ARG A 58 -1.82 7.18 23.12
CA ARG A 58 -1.04 6.10 22.51
C ARG A 58 0.39 6.53 22.20
N TYR A 59 0.56 7.67 21.53
CA TYR A 59 1.86 8.22 21.14
C TYR A 59 2.80 8.44 22.33
N TRP A 60 2.29 8.93 23.47
CA TRP A 60 3.10 9.15 24.67
C TRP A 60 3.37 7.85 25.45
N ASN A 61 2.44 6.90 25.46
CA ASN A 61 2.61 5.62 26.17
C ASN A 61 3.47 4.59 25.43
N GLU A 62 3.62 4.69 24.11
CA GLU A 62 4.41 3.76 23.30
C GLU A 62 5.67 4.42 22.73
N PRO A 63 6.85 4.26 23.38
CA PRO A 63 8.09 4.91 22.94
C PRO A 63 8.47 4.68 21.47
N ARG A 64 8.18 3.48 20.95
CA ARG A 64 8.42 3.12 19.54
C ARG A 64 7.73 4.08 18.56
N LEU A 65 6.55 4.60 18.89
CA LEU A 65 5.83 5.52 18.01
C LEU A 65 6.64 6.81 17.80
N ARG A 66 7.34 7.30 18.82
CA ARG A 66 8.22 8.48 18.69
C ARG A 66 9.45 8.19 17.83
N GLU A 67 9.94 6.95 17.85
CA GLU A 67 11.07 6.53 17.01
C GLU A 67 10.68 6.46 15.53
N ILE A 68 9.50 5.91 15.21
CA ILE A 68 9.09 5.68 13.82
C ILE A 68 8.34 6.86 13.19
N LEU A 69 7.59 7.64 13.97
CA LEU A 69 6.82 8.78 13.47
C LEU A 69 7.57 10.11 13.61
N GLY A 70 8.50 10.19 14.57
CA GLY A 70 9.12 11.45 14.96
C GLY A 70 8.15 12.38 15.70
N ASN A 71 8.46 13.67 15.71
CA ASN A 71 7.65 14.68 16.42
C ASN A 71 6.33 14.96 15.69
N PRO A 72 5.26 15.34 16.41
CA PRO A 72 4.05 15.87 15.79
C PRO A 72 4.38 17.16 15.01
N VAL A 73 3.78 17.32 13.83
CA VAL A 73 4.02 18.48 12.94
C VAL A 73 2.94 19.54 13.12
N ASP A 74 1.69 19.12 13.32
CA ASP A 74 0.53 20.00 13.44
C ASP A 74 -0.36 19.58 14.62
N THR A 75 -1.33 20.43 14.93
CA THR A 75 -2.46 20.13 15.81
C THR A 75 -3.22 18.89 15.34
N GLU A 76 -3.84 18.19 16.29
CA GLU A 76 -4.71 17.06 15.95
C GLU A 76 -6.03 17.62 15.39
N TYR A 77 -6.52 16.98 14.35
CA TYR A 77 -7.76 17.33 13.69
C TYR A 77 -8.85 16.33 14.09
N ASP A 78 -9.99 16.84 14.57
CA ASP A 78 -11.17 16.05 14.92
C ASP A 78 -12.35 16.41 14.00
N VAL A 79 -12.82 15.45 13.21
CA VAL A 79 -13.92 15.65 12.27
C VAL A 79 -14.77 14.38 12.13
N ASN A 80 -16.08 14.51 12.35
CA ASN A 80 -17.07 13.44 12.13
C ASN A 80 -16.71 12.08 12.78
N GLY A 81 -16.18 12.09 14.01
CA GLY A 81 -15.81 10.85 14.73
C GLY A 81 -14.46 10.26 14.32
N MET A 82 -13.70 10.94 13.46
CA MET A 82 -12.32 10.63 13.12
C MET A 82 -11.40 11.71 13.73
N SER A 83 -10.39 11.28 14.48
CA SER A 83 -9.25 12.12 14.86
C SER A 83 -8.00 11.71 14.07
N TYR A 84 -7.17 12.66 13.67
CA TYR A 84 -5.91 12.36 12.97
C TYR A 84 -4.86 13.45 13.16
N ARG A 85 -3.60 13.06 13.09
CA ARG A 85 -2.45 13.94 13.26
C ARG A 85 -1.31 13.57 12.34
N GLU A 86 -0.66 14.59 11.77
CA GLU A 86 0.59 14.46 11.04
C GLU A 86 1.79 14.45 11.99
N PHE A 87 2.73 13.56 11.70
CA PHE A 87 4.05 13.46 12.31
C PHE A 87 5.13 13.57 11.24
N GLN A 88 6.38 13.81 11.65
CA GLN A 88 7.51 14.01 10.72
C GLN A 88 7.63 12.91 9.66
N TYR A 89 7.36 11.65 10.03
CA TYR A 89 7.54 10.48 9.18
C TYR A 89 6.27 9.66 8.94
N GLY A 90 5.10 10.20 9.28
CA GLY A 90 3.84 9.48 9.11
C GLY A 90 2.63 10.19 9.66
N TRP A 91 1.54 9.44 9.77
CA TRP A 91 0.26 9.89 10.28
C TRP A 91 -0.24 8.92 11.35
N MET A 92 -1.00 9.42 12.32
CA MET A 92 -1.88 8.59 13.13
C MET A 92 -3.33 8.98 12.89
N TYR A 93 -4.22 7.98 12.92
CA TYR A 93 -5.66 8.12 12.78
C TYR A 93 -6.35 7.36 13.90
N HIS A 94 -7.50 7.83 14.36
CA HIS A 94 -8.36 7.15 15.31
C HIS A 94 -9.83 7.33 14.92
N THR A 95 -10.59 6.24 15.00
CA THR A 95 -12.06 6.26 15.11
C THR A 95 -12.47 5.33 16.24
N GLU A 96 -13.71 5.40 16.71
CA GLU A 96 -14.22 4.44 17.71
C GLU A 96 -14.16 3.00 17.20
N ASP A 97 -14.36 2.77 15.90
CA ASP A 97 -14.39 1.44 15.29
C ASP A 97 -13.00 0.83 15.10
N THR A 98 -12.00 1.63 14.73
CA THR A 98 -10.65 1.12 14.41
C THR A 98 -9.68 1.27 15.57
N GLY A 99 -9.92 2.20 16.50
CA GLY A 99 -8.89 2.66 17.43
C GLY A 99 -7.77 3.42 16.72
N ALA A 100 -6.71 3.75 17.47
CA ALA A 100 -5.62 4.59 17.00
C ALA A 100 -4.58 3.75 16.24
N HIS A 101 -4.34 4.05 14.96
CA HIS A 101 -3.39 3.36 14.10
C HIS A 101 -2.48 4.31 13.35
N GLU A 102 -1.24 3.88 13.14
CA GLU A 102 -0.23 4.66 12.43
C GLU A 102 -0.01 4.17 10.99
N VAL A 103 0.36 5.11 10.12
CA VAL A 103 0.91 4.84 8.79
C VAL A 103 2.19 5.66 8.65
N HIS A 104 3.34 5.03 8.37
CA HIS A 104 4.62 5.73 8.29
C HIS A 104 5.44 5.35 7.03
N GLY A 105 6.59 6.00 6.89
CA GLY A 105 7.58 5.67 5.85
C GLY A 105 7.02 5.68 4.42
N ALA A 106 7.48 4.72 3.61
CA ALA A 106 7.10 4.62 2.20
C ALA A 106 5.61 4.33 1.98
N ILE A 107 4.96 3.64 2.92
CA ILE A 107 3.51 3.40 2.86
C ILE A 107 2.76 4.70 3.10
N SER A 108 3.19 5.52 4.08
CA SER A 108 2.61 6.85 4.31
C SER A 108 2.78 7.76 3.09
N ASP A 109 3.96 7.78 2.48
CA ASP A 109 4.20 8.59 1.28
C ASP A 109 3.26 8.19 0.12
N ARG A 110 3.01 6.88 -0.05
CA ARG A 110 2.06 6.41 -1.07
C ARG A 110 0.61 6.70 -0.71
N TYR A 111 0.22 6.47 0.54
CA TYR A 111 -1.11 6.81 1.06
C TYR A 111 -1.42 8.30 0.88
N GLU A 112 -0.43 9.18 1.09
CA GLU A 112 -0.54 10.61 0.79
C GLU A 112 -0.74 10.90 -0.69
N ALA A 113 0.10 10.31 -1.55
CA ALA A 113 -0.02 10.47 -3.00
C ALA A 113 -1.39 10.01 -3.55
N LEU A 114 -2.07 9.11 -2.83
CA LEU A 114 -3.37 8.55 -3.18
C LEU A 114 -4.55 9.24 -2.48
N GLY A 115 -4.34 10.40 -1.85
CA GLY A 115 -5.42 11.19 -1.27
C GLY A 115 -5.79 10.82 0.17
N ARG A 116 -5.01 9.96 0.84
CA ARG A 116 -5.16 9.57 2.25
C ARG A 116 -6.57 9.05 2.56
N HIS A 117 -7.07 9.39 3.75
CA HIS A 117 -8.35 8.96 4.29
C HIS A 117 -9.54 9.37 3.42
N ALA A 118 -9.43 10.44 2.64
CA ALA A 118 -10.49 10.87 1.72
C ALA A 118 -10.74 9.86 0.60
N THR A 119 -9.74 9.04 0.23
CA THR A 119 -9.87 8.01 -0.81
C THR A 119 -9.78 6.60 -0.24
N TYR A 120 -8.83 6.35 0.65
CA TYR A 120 -8.52 5.03 1.19
C TYR A 120 -9.19 4.72 2.54
N GLY A 121 -9.86 5.69 3.17
CA GLY A 121 -10.36 5.55 4.53
C GLY A 121 -9.24 5.46 5.57
N VAL A 122 -9.58 5.30 6.84
CA VAL A 122 -8.60 5.22 7.94
C VAL A 122 -7.93 3.84 8.02
N PRO A 123 -6.68 3.76 8.52
CA PRO A 123 -6.00 2.49 8.77
C PRO A 123 -6.72 1.63 9.83
N THR A 124 -6.77 0.32 9.60
CA THR A 124 -7.25 -0.70 10.56
C THR A 124 -6.10 -1.50 11.20
N THR A 125 -4.87 -1.19 10.81
CA THR A 125 -3.65 -1.74 11.40
C THR A 125 -2.60 -0.65 11.46
N ASP A 126 -1.65 -0.78 12.39
CA ASP A 126 -0.34 -0.14 12.24
C ASP A 126 0.39 -0.73 11.02
N GLU A 127 1.54 -0.15 10.65
CA GLU A 127 2.40 -0.77 9.66
C GLU A 127 2.99 -2.05 10.25
N ARG A 128 2.72 -3.19 9.58
CA ARG A 128 3.15 -4.52 10.02
C ARG A 128 4.10 -5.14 9.01
N THR A 129 5.05 -5.92 9.52
CA THR A 129 5.80 -6.88 8.70
C THR A 129 4.83 -7.91 8.11
N THR A 130 4.96 -8.18 6.82
CA THR A 130 4.19 -9.22 6.16
C THR A 130 4.56 -10.61 6.71
N PRO A 131 3.63 -11.57 6.71
CA PRO A 131 3.88 -12.94 7.18
C PRO A 131 5.06 -13.70 6.56
N ASP A 132 5.48 -13.35 5.35
CA ASP A 132 6.67 -13.89 4.66
C ASP A 132 7.98 -13.15 5.02
N GLU A 133 7.90 -12.14 5.89
CA GLU A 133 9.00 -11.32 6.40
C GLU A 133 9.71 -10.42 5.38
N VAL A 134 9.19 -10.33 4.15
CA VAL A 134 9.82 -9.55 3.06
C VAL A 134 9.37 -8.10 3.07
N GLY A 135 8.07 -7.86 3.22
CA GLY A 135 7.43 -6.57 3.02
C GLY A 135 6.87 -5.93 4.28
N ARG A 136 6.17 -4.83 4.07
CA ARG A 136 5.38 -4.09 5.05
C ARG A 136 3.99 -3.83 4.50
N TYR A 137 2.99 -3.69 5.38
CA TYR A 137 1.65 -3.32 4.95
C TYR A 137 0.87 -2.55 6.01
N ASN A 138 -0.09 -1.75 5.53
CA ASN A 138 -1.26 -1.30 6.29
C ASN A 138 -2.53 -1.78 5.59
N HIS A 139 -3.54 -2.15 6.37
CA HIS A 139 -4.92 -2.29 5.89
C HIS A 139 -5.72 -1.05 6.21
N PHE A 140 -6.72 -0.76 5.38
CA PHE A 140 -7.59 0.39 5.52
C PHE A 140 -9.05 -0.02 5.39
N VAL A 141 -9.93 0.71 6.07
CA VAL A 141 -11.37 0.50 5.98
C VAL A 141 -11.85 0.65 4.53
N GLY A 142 -11.25 1.57 3.78
CA GLY A 142 -11.73 1.95 2.46
C GLY A 142 -12.77 3.06 2.50
N THR A 143 -13.37 3.32 1.35
CA THR A 143 -14.54 4.19 1.17
C THR A 143 -15.58 3.46 0.32
N ASP A 144 -16.80 3.98 0.24
CA ASP A 144 -17.83 3.41 -0.65
C ASP A 144 -17.38 3.32 -2.10
N ALA A 145 -16.48 4.22 -2.53
CA ALA A 145 -15.98 4.26 -3.91
C ALA A 145 -15.01 3.11 -4.24
N ILE A 146 -14.14 2.72 -3.32
CA ILE A 146 -13.07 1.74 -3.60
C ILE A 146 -13.20 0.44 -2.79
N GLY A 147 -14.11 0.38 -1.82
CA GLY A 147 -14.20 -0.69 -0.84
C GLY A 147 -12.92 -0.83 0.01
N THR A 148 -12.78 -1.96 0.70
CA THR A 148 -11.60 -2.20 1.55
C THR A 148 -10.29 -2.12 0.76
N ALA A 149 -9.26 -1.56 1.40
CA ALA A 149 -8.00 -1.29 0.75
C ALA A 149 -6.81 -1.75 1.59
N SER A 150 -5.68 -1.92 0.93
CA SER A 150 -4.39 -2.20 1.54
C SER A 150 -3.32 -1.43 0.79
N ILE A 151 -2.26 -1.02 1.48
CA ILE A 151 -1.02 -0.58 0.84
C ILE A 151 0.08 -1.52 1.30
N TYR A 152 0.80 -2.10 0.35
CA TYR A 152 1.91 -3.02 0.60
C TYR A 152 3.19 -2.44 0.02
N TRP A 153 4.31 -2.66 0.71
CA TRP A 153 5.63 -2.23 0.30
C TRP A 153 6.62 -3.39 0.35
N THR A 154 7.52 -3.46 -0.64
CA THR A 154 8.76 -4.23 -0.57
C THR A 154 9.94 -3.41 -1.06
N PRO A 155 11.19 -3.81 -0.75
CA PRO A 155 12.37 -3.19 -1.36
C PRO A 155 12.42 -3.29 -2.89
N GLU A 156 11.80 -4.32 -3.48
CA GLU A 156 11.85 -4.58 -4.92
C GLU A 156 10.75 -3.82 -5.68
N THR A 157 9.54 -3.78 -5.14
CA THR A 157 8.37 -3.22 -5.83
C THR A 157 8.03 -1.80 -5.40
N GLY A 158 8.46 -1.36 -4.22
CA GLY A 158 7.98 -0.11 -3.63
C GLY A 158 6.56 -0.25 -3.08
N ALA A 159 5.96 0.89 -2.70
CA ALA A 159 4.64 0.92 -2.05
C ALA A 159 3.52 1.02 -3.09
N HIS A 160 2.53 0.13 -2.99
CA HIS A 160 1.40 0.07 -3.92
C HIS A 160 0.05 -0.14 -3.21
N GLY A 161 -0.93 0.64 -3.63
CA GLY A 161 -2.31 0.57 -3.14
C GLY A 161 -3.16 -0.45 -3.91
N VAL A 162 -3.68 -1.43 -3.19
CA VAL A 162 -4.59 -2.45 -3.72
C VAL A 162 -5.96 -2.28 -3.07
N TRP A 163 -7.01 -2.08 -3.87
CA TRP A 163 -8.38 -1.88 -3.36
C TRP A 163 -9.40 -2.78 -4.08
N GLY A 164 -10.68 -2.61 -3.77
CA GLY A 164 -11.79 -3.13 -4.58
C GLY A 164 -11.78 -4.64 -4.83
N PRO A 165 -12.41 -5.09 -5.93
CA PRO A 165 -12.45 -6.50 -6.30
C PRO A 165 -11.06 -7.15 -6.45
N PRO A 166 -10.03 -6.50 -7.03
CA PRO A 166 -8.68 -7.08 -7.08
C PRO A 166 -8.08 -7.37 -5.70
N ARG A 167 -8.24 -6.46 -4.72
CA ARG A 167 -7.80 -6.70 -3.34
C ARG A 167 -8.57 -7.84 -2.67
N GLN A 168 -9.87 -7.94 -2.89
CA GLN A 168 -10.70 -9.03 -2.36
C GLN A 168 -10.27 -10.39 -2.94
N PHE A 169 -10.03 -10.45 -4.25
CA PHE A 169 -9.52 -11.63 -4.91
C PHE A 169 -8.15 -12.02 -4.34
N TRP A 170 -7.21 -11.07 -4.26
CA TRP A 170 -5.87 -11.32 -3.74
C TRP A 170 -5.89 -11.81 -2.30
N ALA A 171 -6.70 -11.19 -1.44
CA ALA A 171 -6.92 -11.61 -0.06
C ALA A 171 -7.41 -13.06 0.06
N LYS A 172 -8.43 -13.42 -0.73
CA LYS A 172 -8.98 -14.79 -0.77
C LYS A 172 -7.95 -15.82 -1.24
N ASN A 173 -6.98 -15.38 -2.04
CA ASN A 173 -5.93 -16.24 -2.60
C ASN A 173 -4.60 -16.18 -1.83
N GLY A 174 -4.62 -15.69 -0.58
CA GLY A 174 -3.48 -15.79 0.33
C GLY A 174 -2.55 -14.57 0.38
N TYR A 175 -2.97 -13.42 -0.15
CA TYR A 175 -2.18 -12.20 -0.22
C TYR A 175 -0.77 -12.45 -0.79
N GLU A 176 0.27 -11.88 -0.18
CA GLU A 176 1.67 -11.98 -0.62
C GLU A 176 2.21 -13.42 -0.59
N ARG A 177 1.64 -14.31 0.23
CA ARG A 177 2.01 -15.74 0.23
C ARG A 177 1.32 -16.55 -0.87
N GLY A 178 0.36 -15.93 -1.56
CA GLY A 178 -0.36 -16.54 -2.66
C GLY A 178 0.41 -16.46 -3.98
N ARG A 179 -0.12 -17.13 -5.00
CA ARG A 179 0.51 -17.20 -6.33
C ARG A 179 0.65 -15.86 -7.05
N LEU A 180 -0.09 -14.84 -6.60
CA LEU A 180 -0.02 -13.49 -7.15
C LEU A 180 1.18 -12.71 -6.62
N ASP A 181 1.66 -13.04 -5.42
CA ASP A 181 2.77 -12.34 -4.77
C ASP A 181 2.45 -10.85 -4.51
N TYR A 182 3.45 -9.97 -4.40
CA TYR A 182 3.27 -8.54 -4.13
C TYR A 182 2.72 -7.74 -5.32
N PRO A 183 1.94 -6.67 -5.06
CA PRO A 183 1.57 -5.71 -6.09
C PRO A 183 2.80 -4.99 -6.67
N THR A 184 2.74 -4.71 -7.98
CA THR A 184 3.73 -3.95 -8.76
C THR A 184 3.13 -2.71 -9.41
N SER A 185 1.83 -2.50 -9.22
CA SER A 185 1.13 -1.27 -9.55
C SER A 185 0.13 -0.98 -8.45
N ASP A 186 -0.27 0.28 -8.35
CA ASP A 186 -1.58 0.53 -7.75
C ASP A 186 -2.65 -0.11 -8.60
N THR A 187 -3.80 -0.30 -7.98
CA THR A 187 -4.96 -0.68 -8.77
C THR A 187 -5.49 0.56 -9.50
N ALA A 188 -5.98 0.36 -10.72
CA ALA A 188 -6.48 1.42 -11.59
C ALA A 188 -7.72 0.96 -12.36
N ASP A 189 -8.48 1.93 -12.88
CA ASP A 189 -9.56 1.66 -13.83
C ASP A 189 -8.97 1.11 -15.14
N THR A 190 -9.70 0.22 -15.80
CA THR A 190 -9.38 -0.24 -17.15
C THR A 190 -9.54 0.89 -18.17
N ALA A 191 -9.05 0.69 -19.40
CA ALA A 191 -9.00 1.77 -20.39
C ALA A 191 -10.37 2.39 -20.71
N GLU A 192 -11.43 1.57 -20.70
CA GLU A 192 -12.82 2.00 -20.95
C GLU A 192 -13.58 2.42 -19.68
N GLY A 193 -12.95 2.29 -18.50
CA GLY A 193 -13.53 2.66 -17.21
C GLY A 193 -14.70 1.78 -16.74
N ASP A 194 -14.88 0.61 -17.36
CA ASP A 194 -15.91 -0.38 -17.05
C ASP A 194 -15.40 -1.52 -16.14
N GLY A 195 -14.13 -1.46 -15.75
CA GLY A 195 -13.49 -2.44 -14.90
C GLY A 195 -12.32 -1.85 -14.12
N VAL A 196 -11.67 -2.70 -13.32
CA VAL A 196 -10.48 -2.33 -12.56
C VAL A 196 -9.45 -3.45 -12.58
N TYR A 197 -8.17 -3.10 -12.46
CA TYR A 197 -7.09 -4.07 -12.47
C TYR A 197 -5.90 -3.69 -11.58
N THR A 198 -5.24 -4.70 -10.99
CA THR A 198 -3.92 -4.56 -10.33
C THR A 198 -2.91 -5.46 -11.04
N HIS A 199 -1.67 -4.99 -11.18
CA HIS A 199 -0.54 -5.84 -11.53
C HIS A 199 0.19 -6.31 -10.27
N PHE A 200 0.68 -7.56 -10.33
CA PHE A 200 1.46 -8.19 -9.29
C PHE A 200 2.72 -8.82 -9.87
N ARG A 201 3.70 -9.09 -9.01
CA ARG A 201 4.98 -9.72 -9.38
C ARG A 201 4.79 -11.14 -9.89
N GLY A 202 3.85 -11.89 -9.32
CA GLY A 202 3.69 -13.33 -9.53
C GLY A 202 4.77 -14.12 -8.78
N GLU A 203 4.40 -15.26 -8.20
CA GLU A 203 5.31 -16.09 -7.39
C GLU A 203 6.55 -16.59 -8.17
N ASP A 204 6.42 -16.70 -9.49
CA ASP A 204 7.47 -17.12 -10.43
C ASP A 204 8.22 -15.92 -11.04
N HIS A 205 7.91 -14.70 -10.57
CA HIS A 205 8.40 -13.42 -11.11
C HIS A 205 8.10 -13.22 -12.61
N ALA A 206 7.19 -14.01 -13.19
CA ALA A 206 6.78 -13.87 -14.59
C ALA A 206 5.62 -12.87 -14.78
N GLY A 207 5.18 -12.23 -13.70
CA GLY A 207 4.10 -11.26 -13.68
C GLY A 207 2.72 -11.91 -13.53
N ALA A 208 1.87 -11.23 -12.76
CA ALA A 208 0.48 -11.58 -12.58
C ALA A 208 -0.40 -10.33 -12.67
N SER A 209 -1.68 -10.50 -12.98
CA SER A 209 -2.67 -9.43 -12.87
C SER A 209 -3.99 -9.99 -12.44
N VAL A 210 -4.74 -9.19 -11.70
CA VAL A 210 -6.15 -9.43 -11.45
C VAL A 210 -6.92 -8.34 -12.15
N TYR A 211 -7.83 -8.72 -13.03
CA TYR A 211 -8.79 -7.83 -13.69
C TYR A 211 -10.18 -8.19 -13.19
N TRP A 212 -11.05 -7.20 -13.12
CA TRP A 212 -12.45 -7.34 -12.79
C TRP A 212 -13.30 -6.45 -13.71
N SER A 213 -14.42 -7.00 -14.19
CA SER A 213 -15.57 -6.27 -14.73
C SER A 213 -16.85 -6.75 -14.05
N PRO A 214 -17.96 -6.00 -14.12
CA PRO A 214 -19.27 -6.44 -13.65
C PRO A 214 -19.72 -7.78 -14.27
N GLU A 215 -19.37 -8.01 -15.54
CA GLU A 215 -19.81 -9.15 -16.34
C GLU A 215 -19.04 -10.43 -16.02
N THR A 216 -17.70 -10.34 -15.89
CA THR A 216 -16.85 -11.53 -15.71
C THR A 216 -16.45 -11.76 -14.25
N GLY A 217 -16.46 -10.72 -13.42
CA GLY A 217 -15.91 -10.80 -12.07
C GLY A 217 -14.38 -10.82 -12.04
N ALA A 218 -13.81 -11.09 -10.86
CA ALA A 218 -12.37 -10.93 -10.65
C ALA A 218 -11.61 -12.20 -11.03
N HIS A 219 -10.69 -12.08 -11.99
CA HIS A 219 -9.89 -13.19 -12.48
C HIS A 219 -8.40 -12.85 -12.59
N SER A 220 -7.56 -13.82 -12.24
CA SER A 220 -6.12 -13.71 -12.39
C SER A 220 -5.62 -14.25 -13.73
N VAL A 221 -4.80 -13.47 -14.42
CA VAL A 221 -4.01 -13.90 -15.58
C VAL A 221 -2.53 -13.81 -15.23
N ARG A 222 -1.73 -14.84 -15.53
CA ARG A 222 -0.32 -14.92 -15.09
C ARG A 222 0.65 -15.37 -16.18
N GLY A 223 1.93 -15.11 -15.95
CA GLY A 223 3.05 -15.65 -16.70
C GLY A 223 2.97 -15.39 -18.21
N THR A 224 3.34 -16.39 -19.02
CA THR A 224 3.37 -16.24 -20.47
C THR A 224 1.98 -16.01 -21.09
N ILE A 225 0.91 -16.54 -20.48
CA ILE A 225 -0.48 -16.26 -20.89
C ILE A 225 -0.77 -14.76 -20.74
N ARG A 226 -0.51 -14.20 -19.56
CA ARG A 226 -0.67 -12.77 -19.27
C ARG A 226 0.13 -11.93 -20.24
N ARG A 227 1.41 -12.26 -20.44
CA ARG A 227 2.30 -11.51 -21.33
C ARG A 227 1.74 -11.45 -22.75
N LEU A 228 1.26 -12.56 -23.31
CA LEU A 228 0.64 -12.55 -24.63
C LEU A 228 -0.63 -11.70 -24.66
N TRP A 229 -1.53 -11.88 -23.68
CA TRP A 229 -2.78 -11.12 -23.62
C TRP A 229 -2.56 -9.60 -23.49
N LEU A 230 -1.64 -9.17 -22.63
CA LEU A 230 -1.27 -7.74 -22.53
C LEU A 230 -0.68 -7.21 -23.84
N ASN A 231 0.17 -7.99 -24.54
CA ASN A 231 0.73 -7.60 -25.84
C ASN A 231 -0.33 -7.49 -26.94
N LEU A 232 -1.47 -8.18 -26.80
CA LEU A 232 -2.61 -8.06 -27.72
C LEU A 232 -3.49 -6.84 -27.44
N GLY A 233 -3.27 -6.12 -26.34
CA GLY A 233 -4.09 -5.00 -25.89
C GLY A 233 -5.00 -5.31 -24.69
N ALA A 234 -4.72 -6.38 -23.94
CA ALA A 234 -5.43 -6.73 -22.71
C ALA A 234 -6.97 -6.79 -22.91
N GLU A 235 -7.74 -6.17 -22.03
CA GLU A 235 -9.20 -6.12 -22.08
C GLU A 235 -9.75 -5.39 -23.32
N THR A 236 -8.95 -4.50 -23.93
CA THR A 236 -9.34 -3.81 -25.18
C THR A 236 -9.09 -4.65 -26.43
N SER A 237 -8.42 -5.81 -26.28
CA SER A 237 -8.16 -6.73 -27.39
C SER A 237 -9.41 -7.51 -27.79
N TRP A 238 -9.35 -8.24 -28.90
CA TRP A 238 -10.44 -9.13 -29.32
C TRP A 238 -10.74 -10.27 -28.34
N LEU A 239 -9.83 -10.56 -27.39
CA LEU A 239 -10.07 -11.52 -26.32
C LEU A 239 -11.00 -10.96 -25.23
N GLY A 240 -10.99 -9.65 -24.98
CA GLY A 240 -11.77 -9.04 -23.90
C GLY A 240 -11.24 -9.36 -22.51
N TYR A 241 -12.13 -9.25 -21.52
CA TYR A 241 -11.86 -9.56 -20.12
C TYR A 241 -11.65 -11.06 -19.89
N PRO A 242 -10.85 -11.44 -18.87
CA PRO A 242 -10.75 -12.84 -18.46
C PRO A 242 -12.07 -13.34 -17.84
N GLU A 243 -12.48 -14.54 -18.21
CA GLU A 243 -13.63 -15.28 -17.66
C GLU A 243 -13.18 -16.44 -16.74
N SER A 244 -11.88 -16.72 -16.72
CA SER A 244 -11.32 -17.73 -15.84
C SER A 244 -9.96 -17.34 -15.28
N ASN A 245 -9.66 -17.87 -14.10
CA ASN A 245 -8.27 -18.01 -13.69
C ASN A 245 -7.56 -19.01 -14.60
N GLU A 246 -6.25 -19.01 -14.60
CA GLU A 246 -5.46 -20.01 -15.31
C GLU A 246 -5.62 -21.42 -14.70
N TYR A 247 -6.05 -22.39 -15.50
CA TYR A 247 -6.25 -23.78 -15.11
C TYR A 247 -5.44 -24.77 -15.96
N SER A 248 -5.24 -25.99 -15.43
CA SER A 248 -4.49 -27.04 -16.11
C SER A 248 -5.32 -27.71 -17.21
N VAL A 249 -4.68 -27.99 -18.35
CA VAL A 249 -5.25 -28.73 -19.48
C VAL A 249 -4.20 -29.72 -20.03
N PRO A 250 -4.57 -30.71 -20.85
CA PRO A 250 -3.57 -31.58 -21.49
C PRO A 250 -2.50 -30.78 -22.24
N GLY A 251 -1.23 -31.09 -21.95
CA GLY A 251 -0.07 -30.43 -22.56
C GLY A 251 0.28 -29.03 -22.01
N GLY A 252 -0.49 -28.47 -21.07
CA GLY A 252 -0.15 -27.18 -20.50
C GLY A 252 -1.24 -26.50 -19.68
N ARG A 253 -1.44 -25.20 -19.88
CA ARG A 253 -2.34 -24.37 -19.08
C ARG A 253 -3.16 -23.45 -19.97
N ARG A 254 -4.33 -23.03 -19.50
CA ARG A 254 -5.27 -22.20 -20.27
C ARG A 254 -5.94 -21.17 -19.37
N SER A 255 -6.21 -19.98 -19.94
CA SER A 255 -7.14 -18.99 -19.41
C SER A 255 -8.19 -18.67 -20.47
N ASP A 256 -9.43 -18.58 -20.05
CA ASP A 256 -10.57 -18.20 -20.88
C ASP A 256 -10.86 -16.71 -20.76
N PHE A 257 -11.30 -16.12 -21.86
CA PHE A 257 -11.65 -14.72 -22.03
C PHE A 257 -12.95 -14.64 -22.85
N GLU A 258 -13.63 -13.50 -22.83
CA GLU A 258 -14.93 -13.30 -23.50
C GLU A 258 -14.91 -13.69 -24.99
N GLY A 259 -13.83 -13.37 -25.70
CA GLY A 259 -13.68 -13.61 -27.14
C GLY A 259 -12.93 -14.89 -27.51
N GLY A 260 -12.43 -15.65 -26.54
CA GLY A 260 -11.62 -16.82 -26.82
C GLY A 260 -10.80 -17.32 -25.63
N TYR A 261 -9.68 -17.97 -25.90
CA TYR A 261 -8.79 -18.46 -24.85
C TYR A 261 -7.33 -18.34 -25.24
N VAL A 262 -6.47 -18.29 -24.23
CA VAL A 262 -5.03 -18.38 -24.42
C VAL A 262 -4.53 -19.69 -23.83
N TYR A 263 -3.88 -20.51 -24.65
CA TYR A 263 -3.26 -21.77 -24.26
C TYR A 263 -1.75 -21.61 -24.18
N TRP A 264 -1.16 -21.99 -23.06
CA TRP A 264 0.27 -22.14 -22.86
C TRP A 264 0.67 -23.61 -23.00
N ASN A 265 1.64 -23.88 -23.87
CA ASN A 265 2.19 -25.20 -24.10
C ASN A 265 3.38 -25.45 -23.16
N ALA A 266 3.29 -26.48 -22.30
CA ALA A 266 4.34 -26.80 -21.33
C ALA A 266 5.63 -27.33 -21.96
N SER A 267 5.58 -27.90 -23.17
CA SER A 267 6.78 -28.44 -23.82
C SER A 267 7.61 -27.38 -24.54
N THR A 268 6.98 -26.30 -25.03
CA THR A 268 7.66 -25.20 -25.72
C THR A 268 7.80 -23.94 -24.88
N GLY A 269 6.97 -23.78 -23.85
CA GLY A 269 6.90 -22.57 -23.03
C GLY A 269 6.14 -21.41 -23.70
N GLU A 270 5.54 -21.63 -24.87
CA GLU A 270 4.87 -20.61 -25.67
C GLU A 270 3.36 -20.53 -25.38
N ALA A 271 2.80 -19.33 -25.47
CA ALA A 271 1.35 -19.13 -25.44
C ALA A 271 0.81 -18.80 -26.83
N THR A 272 -0.41 -19.26 -27.12
CA THR A 272 -1.15 -18.98 -28.35
C THR A 272 -2.58 -18.59 -28.01
N ALA A 273 -3.10 -17.56 -28.68
CA ALA A 273 -4.47 -17.10 -28.52
C ALA A 273 -5.38 -17.74 -29.59
N HIS A 274 -6.56 -18.17 -29.17
CA HIS A 274 -7.55 -18.86 -30.01
C HIS A 274 -8.88 -18.15 -29.86
N ARG A 275 -9.59 -17.94 -30.97
CA ARG A 275 -10.92 -17.32 -30.98
C ARG A 275 -12.01 -18.39 -30.92
N TYR A 276 -13.12 -18.09 -30.25
CA TYR A 276 -14.33 -18.92 -30.31
C TYR A 276 -14.94 -18.95 -31.72
#